data_AF-A0A8T7H4A7-F1
#
_entry.id   AF-A0A8T7H4A7-F1
#
_cell.length_a   1.000
_cell.length_b   1.000
_cell.length_c   1.000
_cell.angle_alpha   90.00
_cell.angle_beta   90.00
_cell.angle_gamma   90.00
#
_symmetry.space_group_name_H-M   'P 1'
#
loop_
_entity.id
_entity.type
_entity.pdbx_description
1 polymer ?
#
loop_
_entity_poly.entity_id
_entity_poly.type
_entity_poly.pdbx_seq_one_letter_code
_entity_poly.pdbx_strand_id
1 'polypeptide(L)'
;MMEEILAILLAVAIAAAIYYLMKKSLTLVINAIAGLITLWLLNAFDVLAWFGAPDVQINLVTVLVCALGGLPGALIVVLLHLFGITL
;
A
#
# COMPACT_ATOMS: atom_id res chain seq x y z
N MET A 1 11.99 -4.75 33.06
CA MET A 1 11.72 -3.31 33.25
C MET A 1 11.82 -2.49 31.96
N MET A 2 12.99 -2.38 31.31
CA MET A 2 13.12 -1.55 30.07
C MET A 2 12.36 -2.12 28.85
N GLU A 3 12.40 -3.45 28.65
CA GLU A 3 11.71 -4.11 27.53
C GLU A 3 10.19 -4.00 27.64
N GLU A 4 9.65 -4.12 28.86
CA GLU A 4 8.22 -3.95 29.15
C GLU A 4 7.76 -2.52 28.84
N ILE A 5 8.57 -1.51 29.22
CA ILE A 5 8.29 -0.11 28.91
C ILE A 5 8.32 0.13 27.39
N LEU A 6 9.29 -0.46 26.67
CA LEU A 6 9.37 -0.35 25.21
C LEU A 6 8.16 -0.99 24.52
N ALA A 7 7.75 -2.18 24.98
CA ALA A 7 6.59 -2.89 24.44
C ALA A 7 5.29 -2.10 24.64
N ILE A 8 5.10 -1.50 25.82
CA ILE A 8 3.94 -0.63 26.11
C ILE A 8 3.97 0.61 25.20
N LEU A 9 5.13 1.22 25.01
CA LEU A 9 5.28 2.42 24.16
C LEU A 9 4.98 2.10 22.69
N LEU A 10 5.45 0.96 22.19
CA LEU A 10 5.14 0.48 20.84
C LEU A 10 3.64 0.19 20.68
N ALA A 11 3.02 -0.48 21.65
CA ALA A 11 1.59 -0.78 21.63
C ALA A 11 0.75 0.51 21.60
N VAL A 12 1.10 1.51 22.41
CA VAL A 12 0.43 2.83 22.41
C VAL A 12 0.62 3.55 21.07
N ALA A 13 1.83 3.50 20.48
CA ALA A 13 2.09 4.08 19.17
C ALA A 13 1.25 3.43 18.06
N ILE A 14 1.15 2.09 18.05
CA ILE A 14 0.31 1.36 17.10
C ILE A 14 -1.17 1.72 17.29
N ALA A 15 -1.66 1.73 18.54
CA ALA A 15 -3.04 2.09 18.84
C ALA A 15 -3.38 3.53 18.41
N ALA A 16 -2.48 4.48 18.66
CA ALA A 16 -2.64 5.86 18.23
C ALA A 16 -2.66 5.99 16.70
N ALA A 17 -1.79 5.26 16.00
CA ALA A 17 -1.78 5.20 14.53
C ALA A 17 -3.09 4.64 13.98
N ILE A 18 -3.60 3.52 14.55
CA ILE A 18 -4.89 2.94 14.17
C ILE A 18 -6.03 3.93 14.41
N TYR A 19 -6.09 4.58 15.58
CA TYR A 19 -7.13 5.56 15.89
C TYR A 19 -7.12 6.75 14.91
N TYR A 20 -5.93 7.25 14.56
CA TYR A 20 -5.79 8.31 13.57
C TYR A 20 -6.25 7.88 12.18
N LEU A 21 -5.88 6.68 11.75
CA LEU A 21 -6.32 6.09 10.47
C LEU A 21 -7.84 5.90 10.44
N MET A 22 -8.45 5.41 11.53
CA MET A 22 -9.90 5.24 11.63
C MET A 22 -10.66 6.57 11.54
N LYS A 23 -10.14 7.65 12.14
CA LYS A 23 -10.75 8.99 12.05
C LYS A 23 -10.74 9.55 10.62
N LYS A 24 -9.86 9.02 9.77
CA LYS A 24 -9.69 9.36 8.36
C LYS A 24 -10.11 8.22 7.43
N SER A 25 -10.99 7.33 7.89
CA SER A 25 -11.42 6.14 7.14
C SER A 25 -11.93 6.45 5.73
N LEU A 26 -12.73 7.51 5.54
CA LEU A 26 -13.20 7.93 4.22
C LEU A 26 -12.06 8.33 3.28
N THR A 27 -11.09 9.11 3.76
CA THR A 27 -9.90 9.45 2.98
C THR A 27 -9.03 8.22 2.69
N LEU A 28 -9.00 7.24 3.60
CA LEU A 28 -8.29 5.98 3.38
C LEU A 28 -8.93 5.18 2.24
N VAL A 29 -10.26 5.08 2.24
CA VAL A 29 -11.03 4.37 1.21
C VAL A 29 -10.86 5.04 -0.16
N ILE A 30 -10.95 6.38 -0.24
CA ILE A 30 -10.74 7.10 -1.50
C ILE A 30 -9.32 6.87 -2.02
N ASN A 31 -8.31 6.95 -1.15
CA ASN A 31 -6.92 6.71 -1.54
C ASN A 31 -6.68 5.27 -1.99
N ALA A 32 -7.31 4.30 -1.32
CA ALA A 32 -7.25 2.89 -1.68
C ALA A 32 -7.83 2.62 -3.06
N ILE A 33 -9.02 3.16 -3.32
CA ILE A 33 -9.70 3.07 -4.61
C ILE A 33 -8.85 3.75 -5.69
N ALA A 34 -8.33 4.96 -5.43
CA ALA A 34 -7.48 5.66 -6.38
C ALA A 34 -6.20 4.87 -6.71
N GLY A 35 -5.55 4.27 -5.71
CA GLY A 35 -4.38 3.41 -5.90
C GLY A 35 -4.70 2.18 -6.74
N LEU A 36 -5.80 1.48 -6.45
CA LEU A 36 -6.24 0.32 -7.23
C LEU A 36 -6.63 0.68 -8.66
N ILE A 37 -7.35 1.79 -8.87
CA ILE A 37 -7.66 2.30 -10.21
C ILE A 37 -6.36 2.61 -10.96
N THR A 38 -5.36 3.18 -10.30
CA THR A 38 -4.07 3.48 -10.92
C THR A 38 -3.36 2.20 -11.37
N LEU A 39 -3.26 1.17 -10.51
CA LEU A 39 -2.69 -0.12 -10.90
C LEU A 39 -3.46 -0.77 -12.05
N TRP A 40 -4.79 -0.70 -12.00
CA TRP A 40 -5.63 -1.24 -13.06
C TRP A 40 -5.40 -0.51 -14.39
N LEU A 41 -5.31 0.82 -14.39
CA LEU A 41 -5.01 1.62 -15.59
C LEU A 41 -3.61 1.30 -16.13
N LEU A 42 -2.61 1.17 -15.27
CA LEU A 42 -1.24 0.84 -15.69
C LEU A 42 -1.18 -0.51 -16.43
N ASN A 43 -1.90 -1.51 -15.93
CA ASN A 43 -2.02 -2.81 -16.60
C ASN A 43 -2.88 -2.71 -17.87
N ALA A 44 -3.99 -1.98 -17.86
CA ALA A 44 -4.89 -1.85 -19.02
C ALA A 44 -4.23 -1.18 -20.23
N PHE A 45 -3.21 -0.35 -20.00
CA PHE A 45 -2.42 0.32 -21.04
C PHE A 45 -1.04 -0.32 -21.25
N ASP A 46 -0.75 -1.46 -20.63
CA ASP A 46 0.55 -2.16 -20.69
C ASP A 46 1.74 -1.21 -20.40
N VAL A 47 1.55 -0.23 -19.50
CA VAL A 47 2.55 0.84 -19.27
C VAL A 47 3.85 0.26 -18.72
N LEU A 48 3.77 -0.80 -17.90
CA LEU A 48 4.96 -1.47 -17.36
C LEU A 48 5.74 -2.22 -18.45
N ALA A 49 5.08 -2.67 -19.53
CA ALA A 49 5.74 -3.31 -20.65
C ALA A 49 6.71 -2.35 -21.38
N TRP A 50 6.43 -1.03 -21.35
CA TRP A 50 7.34 -0.02 -21.91
C TRP A 50 8.66 0.08 -21.13
N PHE A 51 8.66 -0.36 -19.87
CA PHE A 51 9.83 -0.42 -19.01
C PHE A 51 10.44 -1.83 -18.92
N GLY A 52 9.97 -2.78 -19.75
CA GLY A 52 10.47 -4.16 -19.78
C GLY A 52 10.02 -5.03 -18.62
N ALA A 53 9.02 -4.59 -17.85
CA ALA A 53 8.43 -5.38 -16.78
C ALA A 53 7.05 -5.93 -17.20
N PRO A 54 6.67 -7.13 -16.72
CA PRO A 54 5.33 -7.65 -16.92
C PRO A 54 4.28 -6.84 -16.13
N ASP A 55 3.00 -7.15 -16.36
CA ASP A 55 1.90 -6.52 -15.62
C ASP A 55 1.92 -6.87 -14.13
N VAL A 56 1.49 -5.90 -13.32
CA VAL A 56 1.36 -6.08 -11.87
C VAL A 56 0.15 -6.95 -11.59
N GLN A 57 0.35 -8.10 -10.93
CA GLN A 57 -0.77 -8.93 -10.50
C GLN A 57 -1.58 -8.24 -9.39
N ILE A 58 -2.89 -8.07 -9.63
CA ILE A 58 -3.81 -7.58 -8.62
C ILE A 58 -4.23 -8.78 -7.77
N ASN A 59 -3.59 -8.92 -6.61
CA ASN A 59 -3.85 -9.97 -5.63
C ASN A 59 -4.19 -9.36 -4.27
N LEU A 60 -4.43 -10.20 -3.26
CA LEU A 60 -4.80 -9.72 -1.94
C LEU A 60 -3.72 -8.82 -1.32
N VAL A 61 -2.44 -9.10 -1.57
CA VAL A 61 -1.32 -8.33 -1.03
C VAL A 61 -1.27 -6.93 -1.64
N THR A 62 -1.36 -6.81 -2.96
CA THR A 62 -1.36 -5.52 -3.65
C THR A 62 -2.58 -4.68 -3.28
N VAL A 63 -3.74 -5.32 -3.09
CA VAL A 63 -4.96 -4.67 -2.55
C VAL A 63 -4.74 -4.15 -1.14
N LEU A 64 -4.11 -4.91 -0.24
CA LEU A 64 -3.82 -4.46 1.13
C LEU A 64 -2.81 -3.31 1.16
N VAL A 65 -1.77 -3.36 0.33
CA VAL A 65 -0.78 -2.29 0.21
C VAL A 65 -1.44 -1.00 -0.30
N CYS A 66 -2.30 -1.09 -1.31
CA CYS A 66 -3.10 0.05 -1.75
C CYS A 66 -4.13 0.48 -0.71
N ALA A 67 -4.71 -0.41 0.08
CA ALA A 67 -5.66 -0.04 1.14
C ALA A 67 -5.02 0.79 2.26
N LEU A 68 -3.77 0.47 2.60
CA LEU A 68 -3.02 1.17 3.65
C LEU A 68 -2.31 2.43 3.12
N GLY A 69 -1.72 2.34 1.93
CA GLY A 69 -0.87 3.38 1.35
C GLY A 69 -1.52 4.22 0.26
N GLY A 70 -2.64 3.78 -0.32
CA GLY A 70 -3.35 4.48 -1.39
C GLY A 70 -2.60 4.56 -2.70
N LEU A 71 -2.65 5.74 -3.33
CA LEU A 71 -1.80 6.16 -4.45
C LEU A 71 -0.29 5.96 -4.17
N PRO A 72 0.26 6.43 -3.02
CA PRO A 72 1.62 6.09 -2.62
C PRO A 72 1.87 4.57 -2.56
N GLY A 73 0.90 3.80 -2.06
CA GLY A 73 0.96 2.33 -2.02
C GLY A 73 1.07 1.72 -3.42
N ALA A 74 0.25 2.18 -4.37
CA ALA A 74 0.31 1.76 -5.76
C ALA A 74 1.68 2.06 -6.38
N LEU A 75 2.25 3.24 -6.10
CA LEU A 75 3.57 3.63 -6.59
C LEU A 75 4.68 2.70 -6.04
N ILE A 76 4.60 2.32 -4.76
CA ILE A 76 5.54 1.34 -4.16
C ILE A 76 5.42 -0.02 -4.86
N VAL A 77 4.19 -0.51 -5.10
CA VAL A 77 3.98 -1.78 -5.80
C VAL A 77 4.61 -1.74 -7.19
N VAL A 78 4.40 -0.66 -7.95
CA VAL A 78 5.00 -0.48 -9.28
C VAL A 78 6.52 -0.48 -9.21
N LEU A 79 7.12 0.27 -8.28
CA LEU A 79 8.57 0.31 -8.11
C LEU A 79 9.12 -1.09 -7.78
N LEU A 80 8.51 -1.80 -6.83
CA LEU A 80 8.92 -3.16 -6.48
C LEU A 80 8.84 -4.10 -7.69
N HIS A 81 7.76 -4.01 -8.47
CA HIS A 81 7.59 -4.82 -9.68
C HIS A 81 8.65 -4.50 -10.74
N LEU A 82 9.00 -3.22 -10.93
CA LEU A 82 10.09 -2.81 -11.83
C LEU A 82 11.47 -3.30 -11.37
N PHE A 83 11.68 -3.46 -10.07
CA PHE A 83 12.89 -4.11 -9.51
C PHE A 83 12.83 -5.65 -9.56
N GLY A 84 11.79 -6.24 -10.15
CA GLY A 84 11.61 -7.69 -10.26
C GLY A 84 11.07 -8.36 -8.98
N ILE A 85 10.63 -7.56 -8.00
CA ILE A 85 10.01 -8.06 -6.78
C ILE A 85 8.49 -8.08 -6.97
N THR A 86 7.94 -9.26 -7.26
CA THR A 86 6.51 -9.46 -7.43
C THR A 86 5.84 -9.72 -6.07
N LEU A 87 4.74 -9.01 -5.81
CA LEU A 87 3.90 -9.17 -4.61
C LEU A 87 2.69 -10.04 -4.89
#